data_AF-A0A524AUV6-F1
#
_entry.id   AF-A0A524AUV6-F1
#
_cell.length_a   1.000
_cell.length_b   1.000
_cell.length_c   1.000
_cell.angle_alpha   90.00
_cell.angle_beta   90.00
_cell.angle_gamma   90.00
#
_symmetry.space_group_name_H-M   'P 1'
#
loop_
_entity.id
_entity.type
_entity.pdbx_description
1 polymer ?
#
loop_
_entity_poly.entity_id
_entity_poly.type
_entity_poly.pdbx_seq_one_letter_code
_entity_poly.pdbx_strand_id
1 'polypeptide(L)'
;MAKVKVEFVCRECGASQSQWAGQCLTCKEWNTLEEVVLSQATSSKPESLKDLPPSKVQNLSDIKSENRVRLSTGLSELDRTLGGGLVDGSVVLIGDDPGIGKSTLIL
;
A
#
# COMPACT_ATOMS: atom_id res chain seq x y z
N MET A 1 5.28 -5.29 0.16
CA MET A 1 5.30 -6.67 0.66
C MET A 1 6.25 -6.70 1.84
N ALA A 2 5.78 -7.08 3.04
CA ALA A 2 6.63 -7.11 4.22
C ALA A 2 7.74 -8.14 3.98
N LYS A 3 9.00 -7.71 4.06
CA LYS A 3 10.17 -8.57 3.84
C LYS A 3 10.19 -9.58 5.00
N VAL A 4 10.02 -10.86 4.68
CA VAL A 4 10.09 -11.93 5.67
C VAL A 4 11.49 -11.89 6.29
N LYS A 5 11.57 -11.67 7.60
CA LYS A 5 12.85 -11.70 8.32
C LYS A 5 13.13 -13.15 8.68
N VAL A 6 14.15 -13.69 8.05
CA VAL A 6 14.63 -15.05 8.27
C VAL A 6 15.85 -14.99 9.20
N GLU A 7 15.90 -15.87 10.19
CA GLU A 7 17.06 -16.08 11.06
C GLU A 7 17.42 -17.57 11.07
N PHE A 8 18.71 -17.89 11.15
CA PHE A 8 19.21 -19.26 11.16
C PHE A 8 19.66 -19.65 12.56
N VAL A 9 19.04 -20.64 13.18
CA VAL A 9 19.31 -21.06 14.56
C VAL A 9 20.01 -22.41 14.55
N CYS A 10 21.14 -22.51 15.24
CA CYS A 10 21.85 -23.77 15.41
C CYS A 10 21.11 -24.69 16.37
N ARG A 11 20.76 -25.90 15.93
CA ARG A 11 20.11 -26.92 16.76
C ARG A 11 20.97 -27.41 17.93
N GLU A 12 22.30 -27.37 17.79
CA GLU A 12 23.22 -27.93 18.79
C GLU A 12 23.56 -26.96 19.93
N CYS A 13 23.70 -25.67 19.62
CA CYS A 13 24.11 -24.66 20.61
C CYS A 13 23.13 -23.49 20.76
N GLY A 14 22.06 -23.44 19.98
CA GLY A 14 21.05 -22.38 20.02
C GLY A 14 21.52 -21.04 19.45
N ALA A 15 22.74 -20.94 18.91
CA ALA A 15 23.25 -19.70 18.34
C ALA A 15 22.45 -19.28 17.10
N SER A 16 22.04 -18.01 17.05
CA SER A 16 21.33 -17.45 15.90
C SER A 16 22.26 -16.66 14.98
N GLN A 17 22.00 -16.72 13.68
CA GLN A 17 22.76 -16.06 12.63
C GLN A 17 21.84 -15.45 11.58
N SER A 18 22.23 -14.32 11.00
CA SER A 18 21.43 -13.59 10.01
C SER A 18 21.56 -14.12 8.57
N GLN A 19 22.50 -15.04 8.33
CA GLN A 19 22.78 -15.61 7.01
C GLN A 19 23.17 -17.09 7.12
N TRP A 20 22.90 -17.86 6.07
CA TRP A 20 23.30 -19.27 6.00
C TRP A 20 24.81 -19.38 5.73
N ALA A 21 25.52 -20.13 6.57
CA ALA A 21 26.96 -20.36 6.41
C ALA A 21 27.33 -21.85 6.29
N GLY A 22 26.37 -22.78 6.38
CA GLY A 22 26.58 -24.24 6.39
C GLY A 22 27.27 -24.77 7.66
N GLN A 23 28.10 -23.96 8.32
CA GLN A 23 28.75 -24.23 9.59
C GLN A 23 28.30 -23.24 10.66
N CYS A 24 28.07 -23.71 11.88
CA CYS A 24 27.80 -22.83 13.01
C CYS A 24 29.06 -22.05 13.43
N LEU A 25 29.01 -20.72 13.50
CA LEU A 25 30.16 -19.90 13.90
C LEU A 25 30.52 -20.04 15.39
N THR A 26 29.61 -20.54 16.22
CA THR A 26 29.79 -20.68 17.67
C THR A 26 30.32 -22.07 18.04
N CYS A 27 29.63 -23.15 17.64
CA CYS A 27 30.04 -24.52 17.98
C CYS A 27 30.86 -25.22 16.90
N LYS A 28 31.04 -24.60 15.71
CA LYS A 28 31.78 -25.15 14.56
C LYS A 28 31.20 -26.42 13.95
N GLU A 29 30.00 -26.82 14.37
CA GLU A 29 29.32 -27.98 13.83
C GLU A 29 28.72 -27.68 12.44
N TRP A 30 28.71 -28.68 11.57
CA TRP A 30 28.22 -28.56 10.21
C TRP A 30 26.76 -28.99 10.10
N ASN A 31 26.01 -28.37 9.18
CA ASN A 31 24.61 -28.72 8.86
C ASN A 31 23.64 -28.71 10.06
N THR A 32 23.96 -27.93 11.10
CA THR A 32 23.14 -27.78 12.31
C THR A 32 22.29 -26.51 12.32
N LEU A 33 22.44 -25.64 11.32
CA LEU A 33 21.64 -24.42 11.19
C LEU A 33 20.26 -24.77 10.62
N GLU A 34 19.21 -24.36 11.32
CA GLU A 34 17.81 -24.48 10.90
C GLU A 34 17.22 -23.09 10.64
N GLU A 35 16.43 -22.97 9.58
CA GLU A 35 15.79 -21.70 9.22
C GLU A 35 14.57 -21.45 10.10
N VAL A 36 14.58 -20.34 10.84
CA VAL A 36 13.47 -19.88 11.67
C VAL A 36 12.92 -18.59 11.07
N VAL A 37 11.66 -18.66 10.66
CA VAL A 37 10.91 -17.46 10.24
C VAL A 37 10.49 -16.71 11.50
N LEU A 38 11.21 -15.64 11.83
CA LEU A 38 10.79 -14.68 12.83
C LEU A 38 9.58 -13.95 12.25
N SER A 39 8.38 -14.46 12.59
CA SER A 39 7.03 -13.92 12.38
C SER A 39 6.90 -12.88 11.25
N GLN A 40 6.02 -13.15 10.28
CA GLN A 40 5.50 -12.08 9.41
C GLN A 40 5.19 -10.87 10.28
N ALA A 41 5.93 -9.78 10.10
CA ALA A 41 5.53 -8.50 10.65
C ALA A 41 4.10 -8.32 10.14
N THR A 42 3.12 -8.47 11.03
CA THR A 42 1.73 -8.19 10.71
C THR A 42 1.78 -6.80 10.13
N SER A 43 1.53 -6.68 8.83
CA SER A 43 1.43 -5.38 8.19
C SER A 43 0.23 -4.71 8.85
N SER A 44 0.48 -4.01 9.96
CA SER A 44 -0.49 -3.16 10.57
C SER A 44 -0.87 -2.21 9.46
N LYS A 45 -2.13 -2.31 9.02
CA LYS A 45 -2.67 -1.31 8.11
C LYS A 45 -2.35 0.05 8.74
N PRO A 46 -1.85 1.01 7.96
CA PRO A 46 -1.77 2.39 8.39
C PRO A 46 -3.06 2.75 9.12
N GLU A 47 -2.96 3.48 10.23
CA GLU A 47 -4.11 3.89 11.05
C GLU A 47 -5.22 4.53 10.18
N SER A 48 -4.81 5.27 9.14
CA SER A 48 -5.67 5.89 8.14
C SER A 48 -6.48 4.92 7.27
N LEU A 49 -6.13 3.64 7.24
CA LEU A 49 -6.78 2.61 6.41
C LEU A 49 -7.61 1.61 7.24
N LYS A 50 -7.75 1.82 8.56
CA LYS A 50 -8.52 0.94 9.45
C LYS A 50 -10.03 1.02 9.20
N ASP A 51 -10.54 2.22 8.91
CA ASP A 51 -11.98 2.45 8.71
C ASP A 51 -12.46 2.22 7.27
N LEU A 52 -11.54 1.96 6.33
CA LEU A 52 -11.93 1.68 4.95
C LEU A 52 -12.43 0.25 4.79
N PRO A 53 -13.55 0.04 4.06
CA PRO A 53 -14.05 -1.29 3.78
C PRO A 53 -12.97 -2.13 3.07
N PRO A 54 -12.87 -3.43 3.36
CA PRO A 54 -11.90 -4.29 2.69
C PRO A 54 -12.23 -4.35 1.19
N SER A 55 -11.26 -3.95 0.35
CA SER A 55 -11.35 -4.16 -1.09
C SER A 55 -11.34 -5.66 -1.37
N LYS A 56 -12.39 -6.15 -2.05
CA LYS A 56 -12.49 -7.54 -2.50
C LYS A 56 -12.03 -7.63 -3.95
N VAL A 57 -11.27 -8.68 -4.26
CA VAL A 57 -10.97 -9.03 -5.66
C VAL A 57 -12.27 -9.47 -6.33
N GLN A 58 -12.56 -8.93 -7.50
CA GLN A 58 -13.77 -9.22 -8.29
C GLN A 58 -13.39 -9.48 -9.75
N ASN A 59 -14.14 -10.33 -10.45
CA ASN A 59 -13.96 -10.51 -11.89
C ASN A 59 -14.47 -9.26 -12.62
N LEU A 60 -13.81 -8.92 -13.73
CA LEU A 60 -14.19 -7.76 -14.54
C LEU A 60 -15.64 -7.85 -15.06
N SER A 61 -16.15 -9.06 -15.34
CA SER A 61 -17.53 -9.31 -15.76
C SER A 61 -18.59 -8.92 -14.73
N ASP A 62 -18.19 -8.88 -13.45
CA ASP A 62 -19.11 -8.63 -12.34
C ASP A 62 -19.14 -7.15 -11.94
N ILE A 63 -18.27 -6.32 -12.54
CA ILE A 63 -18.19 -4.88 -12.29
C ILE A 63 -19.37 -4.19 -12.97
N LYS A 64 -20.21 -3.54 -12.17
CA LYS A 64 -21.30 -2.67 -12.66
C LYS A 64 -20.81 -1.23 -12.72
N SER A 65 -21.09 -0.54 -13.82
CA SER A 65 -20.91 0.91 -13.89
C SER A 65 -21.96 1.60 -13.03
N GLU A 66 -21.52 2.24 -11.96
CA GLU A 66 -22.35 3.12 -11.15
C GLU A 66 -22.29 4.54 -11.71
N ASN A 67 -23.44 5.09 -12.06
CA ASN A 67 -23.52 6.50 -12.44
C ASN A 67 -23.69 7.32 -11.16
N ARG A 68 -22.59 7.88 -10.65
CA ARG A 68 -22.64 8.74 -9.46
C ARG A 68 -23.15 10.11 -9.83
N VAL A 69 -23.94 10.71 -8.93
CA VAL A 69 -24.39 12.08 -9.06
C VAL A 69 -23.17 12.99 -9.10
N ARG A 70 -23.13 13.86 -10.11
CA ARG A 70 -22.07 14.86 -10.28
C ARG A 70 -22.63 16.25 -9.94
N LEU A 71 -21.84 17.02 -9.22
CA LEU A 71 -22.11 18.41 -8.89
C LEU A 71 -21.46 19.29 -9.96
N SER A 72 -22.26 20.09 -10.66
CA SER A 72 -21.74 21.09 -11.59
C SER A 72 -20.98 22.17 -10.81
N THR A 73 -19.83 22.56 -11.35
CA THR A 73 -19.01 23.67 -10.85
C THR A 73 -19.52 25.04 -11.31
N GLY A 74 -20.49 25.09 -12.23
CA GLY A 74 -20.97 26.31 -12.87
C GLY A 74 -20.07 26.81 -14.02
N LEU A 75 -18.89 26.20 -14.19
CA LEU A 75 -17.96 26.47 -15.29
C LEU A 75 -18.00 25.31 -16.29
N SER A 76 -18.58 25.52 -17.46
CA SER A 76 -18.83 24.44 -18.44
C SER A 76 -17.57 23.69 -18.87
N GLU A 77 -16.45 24.40 -19.08
CA GLU A 77 -15.18 23.76 -19.47
C GLU A 77 -14.53 23.00 -18.31
N LEU A 78 -14.71 23.46 -17.06
CA LEU A 78 -14.25 22.72 -15.90
C LEU A 78 -15.09 21.46 -15.69
N ASP A 79 -16.41 21.55 -15.82
CA ASP A 79 -17.29 20.38 -15.76
C ASP A 79 -16.95 19.37 -16.85
N ARG A 80 -16.70 19.84 -18.08
CA ARG A 80 -16.27 18.99 -19.20
C ARG A 80 -14.96 18.26 -18.90
N THR A 81 -13.96 18.96 -18.38
CA THR A 81 -12.66 18.35 -18.02
C THR A 81 -12.79 17.35 -16.85
N LEU A 82 -13.72 17.57 -15.93
CA LEU A 82 -14.04 16.64 -14.84
C LEU A 82 -14.94 15.46 -15.25
N GLY A 83 -15.41 15.41 -16.51
CA GLY A 83 -16.32 14.39 -17.00
C GLY A 83 -17.78 14.58 -16.59
N GLY A 84 -18.22 15.84 -16.49
CA GLY A 84 -19.57 16.27 -16.15
C GLY A 84 -19.74 16.88 -14.76
N GLY A 85 -18.64 17.26 -14.09
CA GLY A 85 -18.65 17.86 -12.75
C GLY A 85 -18.02 16.98 -11.66
N LEU A 86 -18.05 17.49 -10.42
CA LEU A 86 -17.41 16.89 -9.24
C LEU A 86 -18.20 15.69 -8.70
N VAL A 87 -17.50 14.64 -8.28
CA VAL A 87 -18.09 13.45 -7.66
C VAL A 87 -17.93 13.52 -6.15
N ASP A 88 -18.98 13.17 -5.40
CA ASP A 88 -18.90 13.15 -3.94
C ASP A 88 -17.86 12.13 -3.42
N GLY A 89 -17.09 12.53 -2.42
CA GLY A 89 -15.96 11.78 -1.88
C GLY A 89 -14.74 11.68 -2.80
N SER A 90 -14.68 12.47 -3.88
CA SER A 90 -13.49 12.54 -4.75
C SER A 90 -12.51 13.63 -4.30
N VAL A 91 -11.23 13.45 -4.67
CA VAL A 91 -10.19 14.46 -4.49
C VAL A 91 -9.70 14.85 -5.88
N VAL A 92 -9.73 16.15 -6.18
CA VAL A 92 -9.25 16.73 -7.43
C VAL A 92 -8.03 17.58 -7.15
N LEU A 93 -6.92 17.28 -7.84
CA LEU A 93 -5.68 18.06 -7.75
C LEU A 93 -5.61 19.05 -8.92
N ILE A 94 -5.46 20.34 -8.61
CA ILE A 94 -5.26 21.40 -9.60
C ILE A 94 -3.81 21.88 -9.49
N GLY A 95 -2.98 21.49 -10.45
CA GLY A 95 -1.56 21.85 -10.52
C GLY A 95 -1.27 22.74 -11.72
N ASP A 96 -0.43 23.76 -11.53
CA ASP A 96 0.03 24.68 -12.59
C ASP A 96 1.13 25.61 -12.05
N ASP A 97 1.65 26.51 -12.86
CA ASP A 97 2.62 27.54 -12.50
C ASP A 97 2.06 28.62 -11.53
N PRO A 98 2.87 29.16 -10.62
CA PRO A 98 2.44 30.25 -9.74
C PRO A 98 1.89 31.45 -10.53
N GLY A 99 0.74 31.99 -10.13
CA GLY A 99 0.15 33.19 -10.73
C GLY A 99 -0.85 32.96 -11.87
N ILE A 100 -1.08 31.72 -12.34
CA ILE A 100 -2.06 31.44 -13.40
C ILE A 100 -3.54 31.63 -12.99
N GLY A 101 -3.81 31.82 -11.68
CA GLY A 101 -5.17 32.01 -11.16
C GLY A 101 -5.85 30.77 -10.57
N LYS A 102 -5.10 29.72 -10.18
CA LYS A 102 -5.66 28.52 -9.51
C LYS A 102 -6.56 28.86 -8.31
N SER A 103 -6.12 29.77 -7.45
CA SER A 103 -6.91 30.18 -6.28
C SER A 103 -8.19 30.93 -6.67
N THR A 104 -8.15 31.68 -7.77
CA THR A 104 -9.32 32.39 -8.32
C THR A 104 -10.35 31.42 -8.88
N LEU A 105 -9.92 30.31 -9.47
CA LEU A 105 -10.82 29.28 -10.01
C LEU A 105 -11.62 28.54 -8.92
N ILE A 106 -11.11 28.50 -7.68
CA ILE A 106 -11.69 27.73 -6.56
C ILE A 106 -12.69 28.58 -5.73
N LEU A 107 -12.67 29.91 -5.89
CA LEU A 107 -13.57 30.84 -5.19
C LEU A 107 -14.91 30.98 -5.92
#